data_AF-A0A1Y4VWV3-F1
#
_entry.id   AF-A0A1Y4VWV3-F1
#
_cell.length_a   1.000
_cell.length_b   1.000
_cell.length_c   1.000
_cell.angle_alpha   90.00
_cell.angle_beta   90.00
_cell.angle_gamma   90.00
#
_symmetry.space_group_name_H-M   'P 1'
#
loop_
_entity.id
_entity.type
_entity.pdbx_description
1 polymer ?
#
loop_
_entity_poly.entity_id
_entity_poly.type
_entity_poly.pdbx_seq_one_letter_code
_entity_poly.pdbx_strand_id
1 'polypeptide(L)'
;GELLALRWEDLDFATGKLRIDKQVNPVGGKLVISEPKTKAANRTIILPPAMLEVLAEYKRGIFSDLMFPSRTKPEQPVDPGYVRKRLQVILKRAECKRIRFHDLRHTFATMSLENGMDVKTLSTIIGHVSSATTLNTYTHITDEMWQKAAVNIDRGIAKAEVQSEPEQKAEKPQAQETFTPILPARRRPGTGYVKQLNDHLWEGRYSPVWPDGKKHSRNVYGRTEEECEAKLEALILEMKAEIAALRSGASTEYPDGVSPKKKAIAAYLRENPGVTSKSRIARELNMDRSTVQKYYGEIQAECREEVQAS
;
A
#
# COMPACT_ATOMS: atom_id res chain seq x y z
N GLY A 1 -2.06 6.35 -11.71
CA GLY A 1 -0.93 6.95 -12.43
C GLY A 1 -0.98 6.55 -13.89
N GLU A 2 -0.87 5.25 -14.15
CA GLU A 2 -0.80 4.64 -15.51
C GLU A 2 -1.91 5.12 -16.46
N LEU A 3 -3.18 4.94 -16.09
CA LEU A 3 -4.32 5.34 -16.92
C LEU A 3 -4.23 6.79 -17.40
N LEU A 4 -3.78 7.70 -16.53
CA LEU A 4 -3.76 9.13 -16.81
C LEU A 4 -2.56 9.54 -17.70
N ALA A 5 -1.59 8.66 -17.88
CA ALA A 5 -0.42 8.90 -18.72
C ALA A 5 -0.60 8.36 -20.15
N LEU A 6 -1.70 7.65 -20.43
CA LEU A 6 -1.94 7.04 -21.73
C LEU A 6 -2.13 8.09 -22.82
N ARG A 7 -1.47 7.86 -23.96
CA ARG A 7 -1.63 8.61 -25.20
C ARG A 7 -2.34 7.76 -26.24
N TRP A 8 -2.94 8.42 -27.24
CA TRP A 8 -3.59 7.69 -28.34
C TRP A 8 -2.62 6.82 -29.14
N GLU A 9 -1.35 7.20 -29.22
CA GLU A 9 -0.28 6.41 -29.85
C GLU A 9 0.08 5.12 -29.10
N ASP A 10 -0.29 5.02 -27.82
CA ASP A 10 -0.03 3.82 -27.02
C ASP A 10 -1.04 2.69 -27.33
N LEU A 11 -2.15 3.00 -28.04
CA LEU A 11 -3.19 2.05 -28.41
C LEU A 11 -3.22 1.81 -29.93
N ASP A 12 -2.99 0.57 -30.32
CA ASP A 12 -3.29 0.10 -31.67
C ASP A 12 -4.76 -0.36 -31.74
N PHE A 13 -5.59 0.41 -32.43
CA PHE A 13 -7.02 0.11 -32.59
C PHE A 13 -7.29 -1.11 -33.51
N ALA A 14 -6.36 -1.48 -34.38
CA ALA A 14 -6.53 -2.63 -35.26
C ALA A 14 -6.27 -3.94 -34.51
N THR A 15 -5.26 -3.97 -33.65
CA THR A 15 -4.88 -5.18 -32.89
C THR A 15 -5.39 -5.19 -31.46
N GLY A 16 -5.89 -4.06 -30.95
CA GLY A 16 -6.32 -3.88 -29.57
C GLY A 16 -5.17 -3.82 -28.56
N LYS A 17 -3.92 -3.80 -29.01
CA LYS A 17 -2.74 -3.78 -28.14
C LYS A 17 -2.57 -2.39 -27.52
N LEU A 18 -2.66 -2.32 -26.20
CA LEU A 18 -2.39 -1.13 -25.40
C LEU A 18 -1.05 -1.28 -24.67
N ARG A 19 -0.10 -0.39 -24.95
CA ARG A 19 1.17 -0.29 -24.25
C ARG A 19 1.01 0.56 -22.99
N ILE A 20 1.50 0.03 -21.87
CA ILE A 20 1.50 0.69 -20.57
C ILE A 20 2.95 0.77 -20.09
N ASP A 21 3.57 1.93 -20.25
CA ASP A 21 5.00 2.18 -20.00
C ASP A 21 5.27 3.55 -19.36
N LYS A 22 4.21 4.26 -18.96
CA LYS A 22 4.26 5.62 -18.42
C LYS A 22 3.27 5.75 -17.25
N GLN A 23 3.53 6.69 -16.35
CA GLN A 23 2.62 7.02 -15.25
C GLN A 23 2.68 8.50 -14.88
N VAL A 24 1.56 9.04 -14.42
CA VAL A 24 1.49 10.38 -13.83
C VAL A 24 1.89 10.34 -12.35
N ASN A 25 2.86 11.18 -11.99
CA ASN A 25 3.33 11.40 -10.63
C ASN A 25 3.21 12.89 -10.24
N PRO A 26 2.70 13.21 -9.03
CA PRO A 26 2.71 14.57 -8.52
C PRO A 26 4.11 14.93 -8.00
N VAL A 27 4.77 15.91 -8.60
CA VAL A 27 6.09 16.42 -8.20
C VAL A 27 6.02 17.93 -8.03
N GLY A 28 6.27 18.43 -6.83
CA GLY A 28 6.26 19.88 -6.55
C GLY A 28 4.93 20.57 -6.88
N GLY A 29 3.80 19.87 -6.71
CA GLY A 29 2.46 20.39 -7.03
C GLY A 29 2.10 20.35 -8.52
N LYS A 30 2.96 19.79 -9.39
CA LYS A 30 2.68 19.60 -10.82
C LYS A 30 2.53 18.11 -11.14
N LEU A 31 1.69 17.80 -12.12
CA LEU A 31 1.54 16.44 -12.64
C LEU A 31 2.59 16.22 -13.73
N VAL A 32 3.52 15.30 -13.48
CA VAL A 32 4.60 14.95 -14.41
C VAL A 32 4.37 13.53 -14.89
N ILE A 33 4.42 13.33 -16.20
CA ILE A 33 4.44 12.00 -16.80
C ILE A 33 5.89 11.51 -16.73
N SER A 34 6.10 10.35 -16.11
CA SER A 34 7.40 9.72 -16.00
C SER A 34 7.30 8.24 -16.35
N GLU A 35 8.42 7.63 -16.72
CA GLU A 35 8.52 6.19 -16.83
C GLU A 35 8.34 5.52 -15.46
N PRO A 36 7.84 4.27 -15.41
CA PRO A 36 7.77 3.50 -14.19
C PRO A 36 9.15 3.25 -13.59
N LYS A 37 9.20 3.17 -12.25
CA LYS A 37 10.44 2.94 -11.50
C LYS A 37 11.02 1.53 -11.72
N THR A 38 10.26 0.59 -12.28
CA THR A 38 10.66 -0.80 -12.47
C THR A 38 10.28 -1.30 -13.86
N LYS A 39 11.16 -2.08 -14.49
CA LYS A 39 10.90 -2.68 -15.82
C LYS A 39 9.65 -3.56 -15.85
N ALA A 40 9.32 -4.20 -14.72
CA ALA A 40 8.15 -5.06 -14.57
C ALA A 40 6.79 -4.33 -14.68
N ALA A 41 6.78 -3.00 -14.53
CA ALA A 41 5.57 -2.21 -14.72
C ALA A 41 5.24 -1.98 -16.21
N ASN A 42 6.24 -2.07 -17.09
CA ASN A 42 6.07 -1.94 -18.53
C ASN A 42 5.42 -3.20 -19.08
N ARG A 43 4.23 -3.06 -19.66
CA ARG A 43 3.46 -4.20 -20.18
C ARG A 43 2.60 -3.81 -21.36
N THR A 44 2.21 -4.80 -22.14
CA THR A 44 1.20 -4.65 -23.20
C THR A 44 0.01 -5.52 -22.84
N ILE A 45 -1.19 -4.96 -22.90
CA ILE A 45 -2.45 -5.70 -22.71
C ILE A 45 -3.26 -5.65 -24.00
N ILE A 46 -4.13 -6.64 -24.20
CA ILE A 46 -5.06 -6.67 -25.33
C ILE A 46 -6.43 -6.24 -24.82
N LEU A 47 -6.98 -5.18 -25.40
CA LEU A 47 -8.31 -4.69 -25.07
C LEU A 47 -9.38 -5.47 -25.86
N PRO A 48 -10.49 -5.86 -25.23
CA PRO A 48 -11.62 -6.47 -25.94
C PRO A 48 -12.22 -5.52 -26.98
N PRO A 49 -12.82 -6.04 -28.07
CA PRO A 49 -13.43 -5.21 -29.12
C PRO A 49 -14.45 -4.19 -28.61
N ALA A 50 -15.31 -4.59 -27.67
CA ALA A 50 -16.28 -3.68 -27.05
C ALA A 50 -15.63 -2.47 -26.36
N MET A 51 -14.44 -2.65 -25.76
CA MET A 51 -13.70 -1.54 -25.17
C MET A 51 -13.11 -0.62 -26.25
N LEU A 52 -12.67 -1.18 -27.37
CA LEU A 52 -12.15 -0.41 -28.51
C LEU A 52 -13.23 0.48 -29.12
N GLU A 53 -14.47 -0.03 -29.25
CA GLU A 53 -15.61 0.74 -29.72
C GLU A 53 -15.90 1.94 -28.81
N VAL A 54 -15.96 1.71 -27.49
CA VAL A 54 -16.16 2.78 -26.49
C VAL A 54 -15.03 3.81 -26.56
N LEU A 55 -13.77 3.38 -26.70
CA LEU A 55 -12.65 4.30 -26.83
C LEU A 55 -12.65 5.06 -28.15
N ALA A 56 -13.08 4.43 -29.25
CA ALA A 56 -13.17 5.07 -30.57
C ALA A 56 -14.25 6.15 -30.59
N GLU A 57 -15.41 5.88 -29.98
CA GLU A 57 -16.45 6.90 -29.81
C GLU A 57 -15.96 8.04 -28.93
N TYR A 58 -15.38 7.72 -27.77
CA TYR A 58 -14.84 8.71 -26.84
C TYR A 58 -13.76 9.59 -27.50
N LYS A 59 -12.89 9.02 -28.34
CA LYS A 59 -11.83 9.74 -29.06
C LYS A 59 -12.36 10.88 -29.92
N ARG A 60 -13.57 10.77 -30.49
CA ARG A 60 -14.17 11.81 -31.35
C ARG A 60 -14.37 13.15 -30.64
N GLY A 61 -14.54 13.13 -29.32
CA GLY A 61 -14.72 14.33 -28.50
C GLY A 61 -13.45 14.88 -27.87
N ILE A 62 -12.28 14.27 -28.15
CA ILE A 62 -11.02 14.60 -27.48
C ILE A 62 -10.01 15.17 -28.49
N PHE A 63 -9.65 16.44 -28.29
CA PHE A 63 -8.66 17.15 -29.08
C PHE A 63 -7.34 17.27 -28.30
N SER A 64 -6.71 16.13 -28.01
CA SER A 64 -5.43 16.03 -27.30
C SER A 64 -4.75 14.71 -27.66
N ASP A 65 -3.42 14.67 -27.59
CA ASP A 65 -2.64 13.44 -27.71
C ASP A 65 -2.85 12.50 -26.52
N LEU A 66 -3.22 13.06 -25.36
CA LEU A 66 -3.57 12.30 -24.17
C LEU A 66 -4.98 11.72 -24.32
N MET A 67 -5.17 10.49 -23.85
CA MET A 67 -6.50 9.87 -23.81
C MET A 67 -7.41 10.54 -22.76
N PHE A 68 -6.83 10.95 -21.62
CA PHE A 68 -7.58 11.54 -20.50
C PHE A 68 -7.01 12.91 -20.11
N PRO A 69 -7.19 13.94 -20.96
CA PRO A 69 -6.66 15.26 -20.71
C PRO A 69 -7.48 16.02 -19.65
N SER A 70 -6.87 17.05 -19.06
CA SER A 70 -7.59 18.01 -18.23
C SER A 70 -8.55 18.83 -19.07
N ARG A 71 -9.76 19.06 -18.54
CA ARG A 71 -10.82 19.84 -19.22
C ARG A 71 -10.45 21.32 -19.41
N THR A 72 -9.56 21.84 -18.57
CA THR A 72 -9.14 23.25 -18.61
C THR A 72 -7.79 23.44 -19.30
N LYS A 73 -6.98 22.38 -19.38
CA LYS A 73 -5.60 22.39 -19.88
C LYS A 73 -5.37 21.11 -20.70
N PRO A 74 -5.80 21.08 -21.98
CA PRO A 74 -5.78 19.86 -22.79
C PRO A 74 -4.40 19.21 -22.94
N GLU A 75 -3.33 19.97 -22.73
CA GLU A 75 -1.94 19.54 -22.76
C GLU A 75 -1.49 18.79 -21.49
N GLN A 76 -2.33 18.80 -20.44
CA GLN A 76 -2.02 18.16 -19.15
C GLN A 76 -2.95 16.98 -18.89
N PRO A 77 -2.49 15.95 -18.17
CA PRO A 77 -3.36 14.87 -17.74
C PRO A 77 -4.42 15.38 -16.77
N VAL A 78 -5.58 14.72 -16.75
CA VAL A 78 -6.62 15.01 -15.76
C VAL A 78 -6.10 14.82 -14.34
N ASP A 79 -6.54 15.68 -13.42
CA ASP A 79 -6.14 15.61 -12.02
C ASP A 79 -6.63 14.30 -11.35
N PRO A 80 -5.76 13.53 -10.68
CA PRO A 80 -6.16 12.32 -9.97
C PRO A 80 -7.22 12.57 -8.89
N GLY A 81 -7.18 13.72 -8.23
CA GLY A 81 -8.17 14.13 -7.24
C GLY A 81 -9.55 14.35 -7.87
N TYR A 82 -9.61 14.96 -9.05
CA TYR A 82 -10.82 15.10 -9.84
C TYR A 82 -11.42 13.74 -10.19
N VAL A 83 -10.61 12.82 -10.72
CA VAL A 83 -11.07 11.46 -11.09
C VAL A 83 -11.65 10.72 -9.88
N ARG A 84 -10.96 10.77 -8.73
CA ARG A 84 -11.46 10.17 -7.48
C ARG A 84 -12.80 10.75 -7.06
N LYS A 85 -12.94 12.07 -7.04
CA LYS A 85 -14.20 12.75 -6.71
C LYS A 85 -15.31 12.37 -7.69
N ARG A 86 -15.00 12.32 -8.98
CA ARG A 86 -15.97 11.97 -10.03
C ARG A 86 -16.48 10.54 -9.86
N LEU A 87 -15.59 9.58 -9.53
CA LEU A 87 -16.00 8.21 -9.21
C LEU A 87 -17.00 8.17 -8.04
N GLN A 88 -16.79 8.93 -6.98
CA GLN A 88 -17.73 8.97 -5.85
C GLN A 88 -19.12 9.48 -6.26
N VAL A 89 -19.16 10.48 -7.14
CA VAL A 89 -20.43 11.00 -7.67
C VAL A 89 -21.15 9.94 -8.51
N ILE A 90 -20.42 9.22 -9.36
CA ILE A 90 -20.98 8.13 -10.18
C ILE A 90 -21.54 7.03 -9.29
N LEU A 91 -20.76 6.55 -8.32
CA LEU A 91 -21.19 5.49 -7.39
C LEU A 91 -22.43 5.90 -6.60
N LYS A 92 -22.49 7.15 -6.13
CA LYS A 92 -23.68 7.66 -5.42
C LYS A 92 -24.93 7.66 -6.30
N ARG A 93 -24.80 8.05 -7.57
CA ARG A 93 -25.92 8.06 -8.53
C ARG A 93 -26.36 6.67 -8.95
N ALA A 94 -25.43 5.72 -8.98
CA ALA A 94 -25.71 4.32 -9.29
C ALA A 94 -26.13 3.51 -8.05
N GLU A 95 -26.30 4.15 -6.89
CA GLU A 95 -26.65 3.51 -5.61
C GLU A 95 -25.68 2.39 -5.19
N CYS A 96 -24.42 2.50 -5.63
CA CYS A 96 -23.37 1.55 -5.31
C CYS A 96 -22.68 1.88 -3.98
N LYS A 97 -22.09 0.85 -3.37
CA LYS A 97 -21.17 1.02 -2.24
C LYS A 97 -20.01 1.94 -2.61
N ARG A 98 -19.56 2.70 -1.62
CA ARG A 98 -18.42 3.60 -1.77
C ARG A 98 -17.13 2.78 -1.89
N ILE A 99 -16.43 2.90 -3.00
CA ILE A 99 -15.12 2.28 -3.24
C ILE A 99 -14.06 3.30 -3.63
N ARG A 100 -12.79 2.95 -3.44
CA ARG A 100 -11.62 3.73 -3.87
C ARG A 100 -11.32 3.44 -5.33
N PHE A 101 -10.59 4.34 -5.98
CA PHE A 101 -10.30 4.19 -7.41
C PHE A 101 -9.50 2.92 -7.73
N HIS A 102 -8.57 2.53 -6.87
CA HIS A 102 -7.80 1.29 -7.07
C HIS A 102 -8.61 0.03 -6.76
N ASP A 103 -9.73 0.12 -6.03
CA ASP A 103 -10.62 -1.02 -5.80
C ASP A 103 -11.25 -1.51 -7.12
N LEU A 104 -11.36 -0.65 -8.15
CA LEU A 104 -11.77 -1.09 -9.50
C LEU A 104 -10.83 -2.13 -10.11
N ARG A 105 -9.52 -1.99 -9.85
CA ARG A 105 -8.51 -2.96 -10.28
C ARG A 105 -8.61 -4.26 -9.48
N HIS A 106 -9.00 -4.18 -8.20
CA HIS A 106 -9.32 -5.37 -7.41
C HIS A 106 -10.56 -6.08 -7.95
N THR A 107 -11.63 -5.35 -8.29
CA THR A 107 -12.83 -5.92 -8.91
C THR A 107 -12.51 -6.64 -10.21
N PHE A 108 -11.70 -6.03 -11.09
CA PHE A 108 -11.23 -6.69 -12.32
C PHE A 108 -10.48 -7.99 -12.02
N ALA A 109 -9.60 -7.99 -11.01
CA ALA A 109 -8.83 -9.17 -10.63
C ALA A 109 -9.73 -10.31 -10.13
N THR A 110 -10.64 -10.02 -9.19
CA THR A 110 -11.58 -10.99 -8.64
C THR A 110 -12.49 -11.56 -9.73
N MET A 111 -13.13 -10.71 -10.54
CA MET A 111 -13.98 -11.16 -11.63
C MET A 111 -13.22 -12.01 -12.65
N SER A 112 -11.96 -11.68 -12.94
CA SER A 112 -11.15 -12.47 -13.89
C SER A 112 -10.88 -13.89 -13.36
N LEU A 113 -10.56 -14.03 -12.07
CA LEU A 113 -10.36 -15.34 -11.45
C LEU A 113 -11.66 -16.14 -11.37
N GLU A 114 -12.78 -15.50 -11.01
CA GLU A 114 -14.11 -16.14 -10.98
C GLU A 114 -14.56 -16.67 -12.35
N ASN A 115 -14.04 -16.08 -13.43
CA ASN A 115 -14.27 -16.51 -14.81
C ASN A 115 -13.16 -17.46 -15.33
N GLY A 116 -12.30 -17.98 -14.44
CA GLY A 116 -11.34 -19.02 -14.77
C GLY A 116 -10.02 -18.52 -15.39
N MET A 117 -9.72 -17.22 -15.33
CA MET A 117 -8.40 -16.73 -15.77
C MET A 117 -7.30 -17.27 -14.85
N ASP A 118 -6.21 -17.76 -15.43
CA ASP A 118 -5.08 -18.23 -14.64
C ASP A 118 -4.34 -17.06 -13.95
N VAL A 119 -3.81 -17.33 -12.76
CA VAL A 119 -3.17 -16.32 -11.90
C VAL A 119 -1.94 -15.70 -12.56
N LYS A 120 -1.23 -16.45 -13.40
CA LYS A 120 -0.01 -15.96 -14.06
C LYS A 120 -0.36 -14.92 -15.12
N THR A 121 -1.32 -15.23 -15.99
CA THR A 121 -1.88 -14.30 -16.98
C THR A 121 -2.46 -13.07 -16.30
N LEU A 122 -3.23 -13.25 -15.22
CA LEU A 122 -3.77 -12.14 -14.46
C LEU A 122 -2.67 -11.23 -13.91
N SER A 123 -1.62 -11.82 -13.30
CA SER A 123 -0.49 -11.08 -12.75
C SER A 123 0.25 -10.27 -13.82
N THR A 124 0.37 -10.82 -15.04
CA THR A 124 0.97 -10.12 -16.20
C THR A 124 0.10 -8.95 -16.66
N ILE A 125 -1.21 -9.12 -16.78
CA ILE A 125 -2.15 -8.05 -17.22
C ILE A 125 -2.18 -6.91 -16.20
N ILE A 126 -2.26 -7.27 -14.92
CA ILE A 126 -2.29 -6.32 -13.82
C ILE A 126 -0.92 -5.66 -13.68
N GLY A 127 0.19 -6.37 -13.91
CA GLY A 127 1.54 -5.81 -13.78
C GLY A 127 2.03 -5.80 -12.32
N HIS A 128 1.71 -6.85 -11.56
CA HIS A 128 2.31 -7.05 -10.24
C HIS A 128 3.70 -7.69 -10.38
N VAL A 129 4.68 -7.12 -9.68
CA VAL A 129 6.08 -7.58 -9.67
C VAL A 129 6.21 -8.97 -9.00
N SER A 130 5.24 -9.37 -8.18
CA SER A 130 5.20 -10.69 -7.54
C SER A 130 3.82 -11.33 -7.69
N SER A 131 3.80 -12.56 -8.20
CA SER A 131 2.61 -13.43 -8.26
C SER A 131 2.05 -13.72 -6.86
N ALA A 132 2.89 -13.74 -5.82
CA ALA A 132 2.47 -13.94 -4.42
C ALA A 132 1.59 -12.79 -3.90
N THR A 133 1.77 -11.56 -4.39
CA THR A 133 0.88 -10.44 -4.05
C THR A 133 -0.51 -10.63 -4.66
N THR A 134 -0.57 -11.17 -5.89
CA THR A 134 -1.83 -11.51 -6.57
C THR A 134 -2.50 -12.71 -5.89
N LEU A 135 -1.72 -13.75 -5.55
CA LEU A 135 -2.23 -14.93 -4.86
C LEU A 135 -2.82 -14.55 -3.48
N ASN A 136 -2.02 -13.93 -2.61
CA ASN A 136 -2.44 -13.54 -1.26
C ASN A 136 -3.59 -12.52 -1.20
N THR A 137 -3.86 -11.79 -2.29
CA THR A 137 -4.94 -10.79 -2.33
C THR A 137 -6.24 -11.35 -2.92
N TYR A 138 -6.16 -12.40 -3.75
CA TYR A 138 -7.30 -12.81 -4.59
C TYR A 138 -7.64 -14.32 -4.57
N THR A 139 -6.87 -15.20 -3.91
CA THR A 139 -7.13 -16.65 -3.89
C THR A 139 -8.05 -17.14 -2.77
N HIS A 140 -9.14 -16.43 -2.49
CA HIS A 140 -10.27 -17.14 -1.90
C HIS A 140 -10.91 -17.95 -3.03
N ILE A 141 -10.38 -19.15 -3.27
CA ILE A 141 -10.98 -20.09 -4.20
C ILE A 141 -12.34 -20.46 -3.62
N THR A 142 -13.41 -20.06 -4.28
CA THR A 142 -14.77 -20.44 -3.89
C THR A 142 -15.11 -21.81 -4.47
N ASP A 143 -16.05 -22.54 -3.87
CA ASP A 143 -16.51 -23.83 -4.39
C ASP A 143 -17.08 -23.71 -5.81
N GLU A 144 -17.65 -22.55 -6.15
CA GLU A 144 -18.08 -22.24 -7.52
C GLU A 144 -16.91 -22.18 -8.52
N MET A 145 -15.73 -21.71 -8.11
CA MET A 145 -14.54 -21.71 -8.96
C MET A 145 -14.05 -23.13 -9.22
N TRP A 146 -14.13 -24.03 -8.22
CA TRP A 146 -13.81 -25.45 -8.39
C TRP A 146 -14.77 -26.15 -9.36
N GLN A 147 -16.07 -25.93 -9.22
CA GLN A 147 -17.07 -26.52 -10.10
C GLN A 147 -16.91 -26.03 -11.55
N LYS A 148 -16.68 -24.72 -11.76
CA LYS A 148 -16.42 -24.18 -13.10
C LYS A 148 -15.12 -24.71 -13.72
N ALA A 149 -14.07 -24.90 -12.92
CA ALA A 149 -12.82 -25.48 -13.40
C ALA A 149 -13.01 -26.93 -13.88
N ALA A 150 -13.77 -27.74 -13.12
CA ALA A 150 -14.13 -29.11 -13.53
C ALA A 150 -14.90 -29.12 -14.85
N VAL A 151 -15.93 -28.27 -15.00
CA VAL A 151 -16.71 -28.15 -16.24
C VAL A 151 -15.84 -27.71 -17.43
N ASN A 152 -14.87 -26.79 -17.21
CA ASN A 152 -13.97 -26.35 -18.26
C ASN A 152 -12.94 -27.41 -18.66
N ILE A 153 -12.49 -28.25 -17.72
CA ILE A 153 -11.63 -29.42 -18.00
C ILE A 153 -12.40 -30.42 -18.86
N ASP A 154 -13.64 -30.74 -18.51
CA ASP A 154 -14.48 -31.65 -19.30
C ASP A 154 -14.71 -31.12 -20.73
N ARG A 155 -14.96 -29.81 -20.85
CA ARG A 155 -15.17 -29.16 -22.16
C ARG A 155 -13.91 -29.09 -23.03
N GLY A 156 -12.75 -28.84 -22.41
CA GLY A 156 -11.49 -28.58 -23.12
C GLY A 156 -10.66 -29.83 -23.42
N ILE A 157 -10.64 -30.79 -22.49
CA ILE A 157 -9.79 -32.00 -22.60
C ILE A 157 -10.61 -33.20 -23.06
N ALA A 158 -11.82 -33.41 -22.51
CA ALA A 158 -12.60 -34.61 -22.83
C ALA A 158 -13.41 -34.48 -24.14
N LYS A 159 -13.62 -33.26 -24.68
CA LYS A 159 -14.54 -32.98 -25.81
C LYS A 159 -15.92 -33.66 -25.63
N ALA A 160 -16.33 -33.91 -24.40
CA ALA A 160 -17.63 -34.47 -24.13
C ALA A 160 -18.66 -33.35 -24.26
N GLU A 161 -19.72 -33.57 -25.03
CA GLU A 161 -20.92 -32.74 -24.92
C GLU A 161 -21.45 -32.92 -23.50
N VAL A 162 -21.45 -31.83 -22.72
CA VAL A 162 -22.09 -31.83 -21.41
C VAL A 162 -23.58 -32.08 -21.66
N GLN A 163 -24.02 -33.31 -21.38
CA GLN A 163 -25.42 -33.61 -21.23
C GLN A 163 -25.93 -32.79 -20.04
N SER A 164 -26.70 -31.76 -20.35
CA SER A 164 -27.54 -31.09 -19.36
C SER A 164 -28.65 -32.07 -18.97
N GLU A 165 -28.54 -32.66 -17.80
CA GLU A 165 -29.61 -33.43 -17.18
C GLU A 165 -29.64 -33.16 -15.66
N PRO A 166 -30.81 -33.28 -15.03
CA PRO A 166 -31.74 -32.19 -14.78
C PRO A 166 -31.60 -31.65 -13.35
N GLU A 167 -32.35 -30.60 -13.02
CA GLU A 167 -32.60 -30.13 -11.65
C GLU A 167 -32.73 -31.31 -10.66
N GLN A 168 -31.66 -31.61 -9.92
CA GLN A 168 -31.74 -32.54 -8.79
C GLN A 168 -31.99 -31.73 -7.53
N LYS A 169 -33.27 -31.76 -7.15
CA LYS A 169 -33.87 -31.62 -5.81
C LYS A 169 -33.14 -30.68 -4.85
N ALA A 170 -33.86 -29.61 -4.51
CA ALA A 170 -33.70 -28.85 -3.28
C ALA A 170 -33.33 -29.76 -2.09
N GLU A 171 -32.03 -29.83 -1.80
CA GLU A 171 -31.57 -30.17 -0.47
C GLU A 171 -31.97 -29.00 0.43
N LYS A 172 -32.59 -29.36 1.56
CA LYS A 172 -33.05 -28.45 2.61
C LYS A 172 -31.99 -27.38 2.84
N PRO A 173 -32.37 -26.11 3.11
CA PRO A 173 -31.39 -25.07 3.41
C PRO A 173 -30.56 -25.54 4.60
N GLN A 174 -29.35 -26.03 4.32
CA GLN A 174 -28.35 -26.22 5.35
C GLN A 174 -28.16 -24.83 5.92
N ALA A 175 -28.39 -24.71 7.23
CA ALA A 175 -28.25 -23.46 7.96
C ALA A 175 -26.96 -22.82 7.49
N GLN A 176 -27.05 -21.61 6.90
CA GLN A 176 -25.89 -20.82 6.48
C GLN A 176 -24.87 -20.95 7.60
N GLU A 177 -23.79 -21.69 7.37
CA GLU A 177 -22.71 -21.75 8.33
C GLU A 177 -22.32 -20.29 8.54
N THR A 178 -22.61 -19.80 9.73
CA THR A 178 -22.34 -18.43 10.11
C THR A 178 -20.89 -18.20 9.77
N PHE A 179 -20.65 -17.34 8.78
CA PHE A 179 -19.33 -16.92 8.34
C PHE A 179 -18.44 -16.78 9.59
N THR A 180 -17.56 -17.75 9.77
CA THR A 180 -16.62 -17.72 10.87
C THR A 180 -15.37 -17.11 10.26
N PRO A 181 -15.10 -15.79 10.45
CA PRO A 181 -13.92 -15.20 9.89
C PRO A 181 -12.72 -16.02 10.36
N ILE A 182 -11.93 -16.55 9.41
CA ILE A 182 -10.60 -17.06 9.70
C ILE A 182 -9.79 -15.84 10.10
N LEU A 183 -9.83 -15.52 11.40
CA LEU A 183 -9.00 -14.49 11.96
C LEU A 183 -7.56 -14.99 11.80
N PRO A 184 -6.67 -14.24 11.12
CA PRO A 184 -5.26 -14.61 11.07
C PRO A 184 -4.81 -14.83 12.52
N ALA A 185 -4.12 -15.95 12.77
CA ALA A 185 -3.71 -16.36 14.11
C ALA A 185 -3.27 -15.12 14.88
N ARG A 186 -4.04 -14.77 15.93
CA ARG A 186 -3.87 -13.50 16.63
C ARG A 186 -2.42 -13.43 17.07
N ARG A 187 -1.67 -12.55 16.43
CA ARG A 187 -0.22 -12.47 16.58
C ARG A 187 0.07 -12.37 18.06
N ARG A 188 0.88 -13.30 18.58
CA ARG A 188 1.31 -13.23 19.98
C ARG A 188 2.06 -11.90 20.14
N PRO A 189 1.67 -11.04 21.09
CA PRO A 189 2.42 -9.83 21.37
C PRO A 189 3.87 -10.21 21.68
N GLY A 190 4.83 -9.65 20.94
CA GLY A 190 6.24 -9.80 21.28
C GLY A 190 7.05 -10.88 20.55
N THR A 191 6.54 -11.51 19.48
CA THR A 191 7.29 -12.53 18.71
C THR A 191 8.01 -12.00 17.47
N GLY A 192 7.80 -10.73 17.07
CA GLY A 192 8.31 -10.22 15.80
C GLY A 192 7.64 -10.89 14.58
N TYR A 193 8.01 -10.49 13.37
CA TYR A 193 7.67 -11.22 12.14
C TYR A 193 8.88 -11.28 11.20
N VAL A 194 9.01 -12.38 10.47
CA VAL A 194 9.97 -12.56 9.39
C VAL A 194 9.22 -12.56 8.06
N LYS A 195 9.74 -11.85 7.06
CA LYS A 195 9.16 -11.73 5.73
C LYS A 195 10.25 -11.78 4.67
N GLN A 196 10.09 -12.64 3.67
CA GLN A 196 10.96 -12.63 2.51
C GLN A 196 10.70 -11.37 1.65
N LEU A 197 11.75 -10.59 1.41
CA LEU A 197 11.69 -9.38 0.59
C LEU A 197 12.06 -9.67 -0.87
N ASN A 198 13.02 -10.58 -1.10
CA ASN A 198 13.38 -11.14 -2.40
C ASN A 198 14.09 -12.50 -2.22
N ASP A 199 14.47 -13.16 -3.33
CA ASP A 199 15.07 -14.51 -3.35
C ASP A 199 16.33 -14.67 -2.48
N HIS A 200 16.98 -13.56 -2.08
CA HIS A 200 18.23 -13.56 -1.31
C HIS A 200 18.19 -12.66 -0.07
N LEU A 201 17.01 -12.20 0.35
CA LEU A 201 16.88 -11.24 1.45
C LEU A 201 15.58 -11.43 2.24
N TRP A 202 15.76 -11.69 3.52
CA TRP A 202 14.72 -11.82 4.53
C TRP A 202 14.78 -10.62 5.47
N GLU A 203 13.61 -10.07 5.83
CA GLU A 203 13.44 -8.98 6.80
C GLU A 203 12.72 -9.51 8.05
N GLY A 204 13.39 -9.45 9.20
CA GLY A 204 12.81 -9.69 10.51
C GLY A 204 12.51 -8.36 11.17
N ARG A 205 11.29 -8.14 11.65
CA ARG A 205 10.89 -6.91 12.33
C ARG A 205 10.32 -7.19 13.71
N TYR A 206 10.85 -6.49 14.70
CA TYR A 206 10.35 -6.51 16.07
C TYR A 206 9.82 -5.12 16.44
N SER A 207 8.68 -5.03 17.11
CA SER A 207 8.01 -3.76 17.44
C SER A 207 7.37 -3.80 18.83
N PRO A 208 8.18 -3.86 19.90
CA PRO A 208 7.68 -3.85 21.27
C PRO A 208 7.06 -2.50 21.63
N VAL A 209 6.16 -2.52 22.61
CA VAL A 209 5.66 -1.32 23.29
C VAL A 209 6.63 -1.00 24.41
N TRP A 210 7.15 0.22 24.41
CA TRP A 210 8.11 0.68 25.39
C TRP A 210 7.39 1.30 26.60
N PRO A 211 8.10 1.60 27.71
CA PRO A 211 7.47 2.19 28.89
C PRO A 211 6.88 3.60 28.64
N ASP A 212 7.24 4.25 27.53
CA ASP A 212 6.64 5.50 27.03
C ASP A 212 5.27 5.32 26.35
N GLY A 213 4.76 4.09 26.28
CA GLY A 213 3.50 3.74 25.62
C GLY A 213 3.55 3.75 24.09
N LYS A 214 4.71 4.06 23.48
CA LYS A 214 4.88 4.06 22.02
C LYS A 214 5.50 2.76 21.54
N LYS A 215 5.31 2.49 20.25
CA LYS A 215 5.91 1.34 19.56
C LYS A 215 7.20 1.79 18.90
N HIS A 216 8.32 1.24 19.33
CA HIS A 216 9.61 1.44 18.67
C HIS A 216 9.98 0.16 17.94
N SER A 217 10.14 0.24 16.63
CA SER A 217 10.37 -0.93 15.78
C SER A 217 11.81 -0.98 15.28
N ARG A 218 12.45 -2.14 15.41
CA ARG A 218 13.77 -2.43 14.81
C ARG A 218 13.66 -3.59 13.82
N ASN A 219 14.55 -3.57 12.82
CA ASN A 219 14.59 -4.54 11.73
C ASN A 219 15.96 -5.23 11.68
N VAL A 220 15.98 -6.50 11.30
CA VAL A 220 17.16 -7.30 10.98
C VAL A 220 17.02 -7.90 9.58
N TYR A 221 18.15 -8.16 8.92
CA TYR A 221 18.18 -8.74 7.59
C TYR A 221 19.08 -9.99 7.55
N GLY A 222 18.60 -11.03 6.88
CA GLY A 222 19.31 -12.30 6.64
C GLY A 222 19.25 -12.72 5.18
N ARG A 223 20.20 -13.54 4.72
CA ARG A 223 20.19 -14.12 3.37
C ARG A 223 19.30 -15.37 3.31
N THR A 224 19.17 -16.09 4.42
CA THR A 224 18.24 -17.21 4.61
C THR A 224 17.22 -16.90 5.70
N GLU A 225 16.12 -17.67 5.73
CA GLU A 225 15.09 -17.58 6.77
C GLU A 225 15.68 -17.83 8.16
N GLU A 226 16.42 -18.93 8.31
CA GLU A 226 17.10 -19.32 9.56
C GLU A 226 18.08 -18.25 10.07
N GLU A 227 18.85 -17.63 9.16
CA GLU A 227 19.78 -16.55 9.52
C GLU A 227 19.01 -15.30 9.99
N CYS A 228 17.86 -15.02 9.37
CA CYS A 228 17.01 -13.90 9.73
C CYS A 228 16.32 -14.15 11.09
N GLU A 229 15.86 -15.36 11.34
CA GLU A 229 15.28 -15.79 12.61
C GLU A 229 16.28 -15.71 13.75
N ALA A 230 17.51 -16.23 13.57
CA ALA A 230 18.56 -16.15 14.57
C ALA A 230 18.94 -14.70 14.90
N LYS A 231 19.03 -13.83 13.89
CA LYS A 231 19.26 -12.39 14.08
C LYS A 231 18.07 -11.70 14.78
N LEU A 232 16.85 -12.13 14.48
CA LEU A 232 15.64 -11.57 15.09
C LEU A 232 15.53 -11.98 16.55
N GLU A 233 15.88 -13.22 16.90
CA GLU A 233 15.92 -13.72 18.27
C GLU A 233 16.93 -12.91 19.11
N ALA A 234 18.14 -12.69 18.60
CA ALA A 234 19.14 -11.85 19.25
C ALA A 234 18.63 -10.41 19.48
N LEU A 235 18.01 -9.80 18.46
CA LEU A 235 17.40 -8.46 18.56
C LEU A 235 16.28 -8.41 19.60
N ILE A 236 15.44 -9.46 19.69
CA ILE A 236 14.35 -9.53 20.66
C ILE A 236 14.90 -9.59 22.09
N LEU A 237 15.97 -10.35 22.32
CA LEU A 237 16.62 -10.45 23.64
C LEU A 237 17.23 -9.10 24.04
N GLU A 238 17.94 -8.43 23.13
CA GLU A 238 18.50 -7.09 23.34
C GLU A 238 17.41 -6.07 23.69
N MET A 239 16.38 -5.94 22.86
CA MET A 239 15.30 -4.99 23.09
C MET A 239 14.49 -5.30 24.35
N LYS A 240 14.34 -6.58 24.74
CA LYS A 240 13.71 -6.95 26.02
C LYS A 240 14.59 -6.56 27.21
N ALA A 241 15.90 -6.73 27.12
CA ALA A 241 16.84 -6.31 28.14
C ALA A 241 16.84 -4.78 28.32
N GLU A 242 16.79 -4.02 27.22
CA GLU A 242 16.64 -2.56 27.23
C GLU A 242 15.33 -2.13 27.92
N ILE A 243 14.19 -2.75 27.57
CA ILE A 243 12.90 -2.46 28.20
C ILE A 243 12.91 -2.83 29.70
N ALA A 244 13.55 -3.94 30.07
CA ALA A 244 13.69 -4.34 31.46
C ALA A 244 14.55 -3.36 32.27
N ALA A 245 15.66 -2.87 31.71
CA ALA A 245 16.53 -1.86 32.31
C ALA A 245 15.81 -0.50 32.49
N LEU A 246 14.97 -0.11 31.54
CA LEU A 246 14.13 1.09 31.64
C LEU A 246 13.03 0.93 32.70
N ARG A 247 12.45 -0.26 32.83
CA ARG A 247 11.43 -0.54 33.86
C ARG A 247 12.01 -0.63 35.27
N SER A 248 13.25 -1.09 35.42
CA SER A 248 13.94 -1.17 36.72
C SER A 248 14.59 0.15 37.14
N GLY A 249 14.58 1.19 36.29
CA GLY A 249 15.20 2.48 36.56
C GLY A 249 16.74 2.48 36.45
N ALA A 250 17.34 1.42 35.92
CA ALA A 250 18.79 1.29 35.72
C ALA A 250 19.31 2.07 34.49
N SER A 251 18.42 2.52 33.60
CA SER A 251 18.71 3.38 32.46
C SER A 251 17.65 4.47 32.33
N THR A 252 18.06 5.68 31.95
CA THR A 252 17.18 6.82 31.61
C THR A 252 17.20 7.18 30.11
N GLU A 253 17.95 6.41 29.31
CA GLU A 253 18.11 6.67 27.89
C GLU A 253 17.21 5.75 27.06
N TYR A 254 16.21 6.36 26.41
CA TYR A 254 15.45 5.74 25.33
C TYR A 254 16.28 5.82 24.04
N PRO A 255 16.69 4.70 23.41
CA PRO A 255 17.59 4.68 22.26
C PRO A 255 17.04 5.24 20.95
N ASP A 256 15.79 5.72 20.88
CA ASP A 256 15.29 6.44 19.71
C ASP A 256 14.15 7.39 20.10
N GLY A 257 14.42 8.71 20.20
CA GLY A 257 13.34 9.68 20.41
C GLY A 257 13.67 11.08 20.90
N VAL A 258 14.88 11.34 21.41
CA VAL A 258 15.31 12.71 21.72
C VAL A 258 16.42 13.10 20.75
N SER A 259 16.07 13.91 19.74
CA SER A 259 17.08 14.53 18.88
C SER A 259 18.15 15.18 19.78
N PRO A 260 19.46 14.93 19.58
CA PRO A 260 20.52 15.56 20.36
C PRO A 260 20.36 17.09 20.46
N LYS A 261 19.77 17.68 19.41
CA LYS A 261 19.42 19.10 19.33
C LYS A 261 18.31 19.51 20.30
N LYS A 262 17.29 18.67 20.54
CA LYS A 262 16.24 18.92 21.56
C LYS A 262 16.84 18.91 22.97
N LYS A 263 17.74 17.96 23.27
CA LYS A 263 18.46 17.88 24.55
C LYS A 263 19.35 19.11 24.78
N ALA A 264 20.07 19.58 23.75
CA ALA A 264 20.88 20.79 23.82
C ALA A 264 20.06 22.06 24.05
N ILE A 265 18.91 22.21 23.37
CA ILE A 265 18.00 23.36 23.58
C ILE A 265 17.41 23.32 24.99
N ALA A 266 17.00 22.15 25.48
CA ALA A 266 16.44 22.00 26.82
C ALA A 266 17.47 22.27 27.93
N ALA A 267 18.71 21.81 27.78
CA ALA A 267 19.80 22.12 28.71
C ALA A 267 20.08 23.64 28.75
N TYR A 268 20.18 24.28 27.59
CA TYR A 268 20.41 25.72 27.48
C TYR A 268 19.29 26.55 28.12
N LEU A 269 18.02 26.17 27.91
CA LEU A 269 16.86 26.86 28.50
C LEU A 269 16.77 26.68 30.02
N ARG A 270 17.24 25.55 30.55
CA ARG A 270 17.32 25.30 32.00
C ARG A 270 18.40 26.16 32.66
N GLU A 271 19.53 26.36 31.98
CA GLU A 271 20.61 27.25 32.44
C GLU A 271 20.27 28.74 32.25
N ASN A 272 19.40 29.07 31.29
CA ASN A 272 19.06 30.45 30.91
C ASN A 272 17.53 30.69 30.87
N PRO A 273 16.83 30.67 32.01
CA PRO A 273 15.36 30.72 32.07
C PRO A 273 14.73 32.03 31.56
N GLY A 274 15.51 33.10 31.35
CA GLY A 274 15.05 34.37 30.81
C GLY A 274 15.15 34.53 29.29
N VAL A 275 15.73 33.56 28.57
CA VAL A 275 15.97 33.69 27.12
C VAL A 275 14.75 33.23 26.32
N THR A 276 14.03 34.19 25.74
CA THR A 276 12.86 33.93 24.88
C THR A 276 13.16 34.05 23.38
N SER A 277 14.33 34.59 23.02
CA SER A 277 14.71 34.82 21.63
C SER A 277 15.25 33.55 20.97
N LYS A 278 14.47 32.97 20.07
CA LYS A 278 14.82 31.77 19.31
C LYS A 278 16.04 31.96 18.39
N SER A 279 16.25 33.18 17.89
CA SER A 279 17.44 33.54 17.11
C SER A 279 18.71 33.55 17.96
N ARG A 280 18.60 33.93 19.25
CA ARG A 280 19.72 33.93 20.18
C ARG A 280 20.14 32.50 20.54
N ILE A 281 19.16 31.64 20.84
CA ILE A 281 19.38 30.21 21.10
C ILE A 281 20.02 29.52 19.88
N ALA A 282 19.53 29.82 18.68
CA ALA A 282 20.08 29.29 17.43
C ALA A 282 21.57 29.67 17.23
N ARG A 283 21.92 30.93 17.53
CA ARG A 283 23.30 31.43 17.41
C ARG A 283 24.23 30.81 18.46
N GLU A 284 23.78 30.71 19.71
CA GLU A 284 24.61 30.21 20.81
C GLU A 284 24.80 28.69 20.75
N LEU A 285 23.83 27.94 20.23
CA LEU A 285 23.94 26.51 20.02
C LEU A 285 24.39 26.11 18.59
N ASN A 286 24.83 27.08 17.79
CA ASN A 286 25.26 26.91 16.41
C ASN A 286 24.31 26.02 15.56
N MET A 287 23.02 26.34 15.60
CA MET A 287 21.97 25.55 14.94
C MET A 287 21.00 26.42 14.15
N ASP A 288 20.29 25.81 13.21
CA ASP A 288 19.31 26.52 12.39
C ASP A 288 18.08 26.99 13.20
N ARG A 289 17.64 28.22 12.95
CA ARG A 289 16.51 28.85 13.67
C ARG A 289 15.20 28.06 13.54
N SER A 290 14.96 27.39 12.41
CA SER A 290 13.76 26.56 12.21
C SER A 290 13.76 25.33 13.15
N THR A 291 14.94 24.81 13.47
CA THR A 291 15.11 23.69 14.40
C THR A 291 14.77 24.10 15.82
N VAL A 292 15.23 25.27 16.26
CA VAL A 292 14.86 25.85 17.55
C VAL A 292 13.36 26.11 17.62
N GLN A 293 12.79 26.72 16.59
CA GLN A 293 11.36 27.02 16.52
C GLN A 293 10.48 25.77 16.67
N LYS A 294 10.90 24.64 16.10
CA LYS A 294 10.18 23.36 16.18
C LYS A 294 10.10 22.84 17.62
N TYR A 295 11.22 22.81 18.34
CA TYR A 295 11.30 22.19 19.67
C TYR A 295 11.03 23.13 20.84
N TYR A 296 11.18 24.45 20.65
CA TYR A 296 11.01 25.44 21.71
C TYR A 296 9.62 25.39 22.37
N GLY A 297 8.56 25.19 21.58
CA GLY A 297 7.19 25.11 22.11
C GLY A 297 6.96 23.87 22.97
N GLU A 298 7.51 22.73 22.56
CA GLU A 298 7.44 21.47 23.33
C GLU A 298 8.21 21.59 24.64
N ILE A 299 9.45 22.11 24.58
CA ILE A 299 10.32 22.25 25.76
C ILE A 299 9.74 23.26 26.77
N GLN A 300 9.15 24.36 26.29
CA GLN A 300 8.55 25.35 27.18
C GLN A 300 7.29 24.81 27.88
N ALA A 301 6.51 23.95 27.20
CA ALA A 301 5.38 23.25 27.81
C ALA A 301 5.87 22.26 28.87
N GLU A 302 6.87 21.44 28.54
CA GLU A 302 7.52 20.48 29.46
C GLU A 302 8.07 21.19 30.72
N CYS A 303 8.80 22.30 30.57
CA CYS A 303 9.34 23.05 31.71
C CYS A 303 8.25 23.76 32.56
N ARG A 304 7.09 24.12 31.99
CA ARG A 304 5.98 24.71 32.76
C ARG A 304 5.24 23.65 33.59
N GLU A 305 5.09 22.46 33.04
CA GLU A 305 4.51 21.31 33.75
C GLU A 305 5.41 20.87 34.92
N GLU A 306 6.74 20.92 34.76
CA GLU A 306 7.70 20.64 35.84
C GLU A 306 7.63 21.66 37.00
N VAL A 307 7.41 22.95 36.71
CA VAL A 307 7.29 24.01 37.73
C VAL A 307 5.94 24.01 38.44
N GLN A 308 4.88 23.50 37.81
CA GLN A 308 3.56 23.34 38.45
C GLN A 308 3.45 22.06 39.28
N ALA A 309 4.36 21.11 39.10
CA ALA A 309 4.41 19.85 39.83
C ALA A 309 5.41 19.84 41.02
N SER A 310 6.16 20.95 41.22
CA SER A 310 7.10 21.15 42.33
C SER A 310 6.57 22.21 43.30
#